data_AF-A0A847H0R6-F1
#
_entry.id   AF-A0A847H0R6-F1
#
_cell.length_a   1.000
_cell.length_b   1.000
_cell.length_c   1.000
_cell.angle_alpha   90.00
_cell.angle_beta   90.00
_cell.angle_gamma   90.00
#
_symmetry.space_group_name_H-M   'P 1'
#
loop_
_entity.id
_entity.type
_entity.pdbx_description
1 polymer ?
#
loop_
_entity_poly.entity_id
_entity_poly.type
_entity_poly.pdbx_seq_one_letter_code
_entity_poly.pdbx_strand_id
1 'polypeptide(L)'
;GHTARLHDGRIVLVYNALENGRQEVELAFSSDEARTWTAPVAVARGKGTTYPFVLEHTPGELWVGFFSVPRGFNQAKAKLMKIATDAVAPTR
;
A
#
# COMPACT_ATOMS: atom_id res chain seq x y z
N GLY A 1 6.66 4.14 5.16
CA GLY A 1 5.47 4.12 4.29
C GLY A 1 5.69 5.09 3.16
N HIS A 2 4.80 5.07 2.18
CA HIS A 2 4.78 6.00 1.05
C HIS A 2 3.37 6.56 0.88
N THR A 3 3.27 7.85 0.59
CA THR A 3 2.00 8.52 0.34
C THR A 3 1.93 9.05 -1.09
N ALA A 4 0.72 9.11 -1.64
CA ALA A 4 0.46 9.79 -2.91
C ALA A 4 -0.90 10.48 -2.84
N ARG A 5 -1.03 11.62 -3.52
CA ARG A 5 -2.33 12.26 -3.75
C ARG A 5 -2.93 11.71 -5.03
N LEU A 6 -4.19 11.30 -4.96
CA LEU A 6 -4.94 10.77 -6.08
C LEU A 6 -5.63 11.88 -6.86
N HIS A 7 -6.01 11.60 -8.09
CA HIS A 7 -6.73 12.52 -8.97
C HIS A 7 -8.08 12.97 -8.37
N ASP A 8 -8.73 12.13 -7.56
CA ASP A 8 -9.99 12.47 -6.89
C ASP A 8 -9.81 13.29 -5.60
N GLY A 9 -8.58 13.68 -5.28
CA GLY A 9 -8.23 14.52 -4.13
C GLY A 9 -7.89 13.74 -2.86
N ARG A 10 -8.22 12.44 -2.77
CA ARG A 10 -7.84 11.60 -1.63
C ARG A 10 -6.31 11.45 -1.54
N ILE A 11 -5.83 11.16 -0.34
CA ILE A 11 -4.46 10.73 -0.09
C ILE A 11 -4.47 9.23 0.18
N VAL A 12 -3.61 8.48 -0.49
CA VAL A 12 -3.33 7.08 -0.18
C VAL A 12 -2.03 6.98 0.61
N LEU A 13 -2.01 6.11 1.62
CA LEU A 13 -0.82 5.71 2.37
C LEU A 13 -0.64 4.21 2.24
N VAL A 14 0.56 3.76 1.86
CA VAL A 14 0.96 2.36 1.89
C VAL A 14 2.12 2.16 2.86
N TYR A 15 2.01 1.20 3.75
CA TYR A 15 2.95 1.02 4.86
C TYR A 15 3.04 -0.44 5.29
N ASN A 16 4.04 -0.76 6.11
CA ASN A 16 4.12 -2.06 6.76
C ASN A 16 3.31 -2.04 8.05
N ALA A 17 2.46 -3.04 8.27
CA ALA A 17 1.70 -3.18 9.50
C ALA A 17 2.62 -3.14 10.73
N LEU A 18 2.28 -2.32 11.73
CA LEU A 18 3.12 -2.15 12.92
C LEU A 18 3.15 -3.42 13.78
N GLU A 19 1.99 -4.09 13.91
CA GLU A 19 1.80 -5.23 14.81
C GLU A 19 2.44 -6.52 14.27
N ASN A 20 2.53 -6.67 12.94
CA ASN A 20 3.02 -7.89 12.29
C ASN A 20 4.48 -7.79 11.80
N GLY A 21 5.16 -6.66 12.09
CA GLY A 21 6.49 -6.35 11.54
C GLY A 21 6.48 -6.28 10.01
N ARG A 22 7.64 -6.52 9.38
CA ARG A 22 7.78 -6.55 7.89
C ARG A 22 7.19 -7.83 7.27
N GLN A 23 5.98 -8.20 7.65
CA GLN A 23 5.24 -9.36 7.12
C GLN A 23 4.01 -8.98 6.31
N GLU A 24 3.58 -7.73 6.39
CA GLU A 24 2.35 -7.28 5.78
C GLU A 24 2.54 -5.87 5.24
N VAL A 25 1.97 -5.62 4.06
CA VAL A 25 1.82 -4.29 3.49
C VAL A 25 0.34 -3.96 3.47
N GLU A 26 0.02 -2.84 4.08
CA GLU A 26 -1.32 -2.30 4.22
C GLU A 26 -1.45 -0.98 3.46
N LEU A 27 -2.68 -0.66 3.10
CA LEU A 27 -3.09 0.56 2.44
C LEU A 27 -4.23 1.20 3.22
N ALA A 28 -4.20 2.52 3.38
CA ALA A 28 -5.32 3.32 3.90
C ALA A 28 -5.49 4.61 3.09
N PHE A 29 -6.70 5.16 3.09
CA PHE A 29 -7.03 6.42 2.44
C PHE A 29 -7.37 7.51 3.45
N SER A 30 -7.15 8.76 3.07
CA SER A 30 -7.65 9.95 3.75
C SER A 30 -8.34 10.86 2.75
N SER A 31 -9.49 11.42 3.14
CA SER A 31 -10.24 12.43 2.37
C SER A 31 -10.19 13.82 3.02
N ASP A 32 -9.45 13.98 4.12
CA ASP A 32 -9.48 15.17 4.98
C ASP A 32 -8.08 15.72 5.29
N GLU A 33 -7.18 15.65 4.30
CA GLU A 33 -5.78 16.09 4.39
C GLU A 33 -4.99 15.36 5.49
N ALA A 34 -5.09 14.02 5.49
CA ALA A 34 -4.36 13.12 6.39
C ALA A 34 -4.69 13.30 7.89
N ARG A 35 -5.85 13.89 8.22
CA ARG A 35 -6.30 14.01 9.62
C ARG A 35 -6.91 12.71 10.11
N THR A 36 -7.68 12.04 9.28
CA THR A 36 -8.23 10.71 9.54
C THR A 36 -7.91 9.75 8.40
N TRP A 37 -7.91 8.46 8.74
CA TRP A 37 -7.60 7.37 7.82
C TRP A 37 -8.72 6.34 7.85
N THR A 38 -9.00 5.73 6.71
CA THR A 38 -9.90 4.58 6.62
C THR A 38 -9.31 3.39 7.39
N ALA A 39 -10.16 2.38 7.66
CA ALA A 39 -9.66 1.08 8.09
C ALA A 39 -8.60 0.58 7.07
N PRO A 40 -7.46 0.05 7.54
CA PRO A 40 -6.41 -0.40 6.65
C PRO A 40 -6.80 -1.70 5.95
N VAL A 41 -6.38 -1.82 4.69
CA VAL A 41 -6.59 -3.00 3.86
C VAL A 41 -5.24 -3.65 3.58
N ALA A 42 -5.11 -4.93 3.92
CA ALA A 42 -3.93 -5.73 3.62
C ALA A 42 -3.85 -6.00 2.11
N VAL A 43 -2.81 -5.50 1.44
CA VAL A 43 -2.61 -5.67 0.00
C VAL A 43 -1.54 -6.72 -0.31
N ALA A 44 -0.65 -7.02 0.63
CA ALA A 44 0.30 -8.13 0.50
C ALA A 44 0.66 -8.73 1.87
N ARG A 45 0.85 -10.05 1.91
CA ARG A 45 1.31 -10.80 3.09
C ARG A 45 2.50 -11.69 2.73
N GLY A 46 3.46 -11.80 3.64
CA GLY A 46 4.61 -12.69 3.52
C GLY A 46 5.85 -12.19 4.25
N LYS A 47 6.70 -13.11 4.69
CA LYS A 47 7.94 -12.78 5.41
C LYS A 47 8.85 -11.88 4.56
N GLY A 48 9.28 -10.76 5.15
CA GLY A 48 10.18 -9.82 4.49
C GLY A 48 9.50 -9.01 3.40
N THR A 49 8.21 -8.76 3.50
CA THR A 49 7.49 -7.83 2.61
C THR A 49 7.77 -6.41 3.09
N THR A 50 8.52 -5.60 2.34
CA THR A 50 9.07 -4.33 2.83
C THR A 50 9.33 -3.30 1.73
N TYR A 51 9.58 -2.05 2.14
CA TYR A 51 9.73 -0.88 1.29
C TYR A 51 8.58 -0.70 0.29
N PRO A 52 7.33 -0.60 0.78
CA PRO A 52 6.23 -0.37 -0.10
C PRO A 52 6.30 1.02 -0.72
N PHE A 53 5.88 1.13 -1.97
CA PHE A 53 5.56 2.38 -2.65
C PHE A 53 4.23 2.25 -3.38
N VAL A 54 3.67 3.39 -3.76
CA VAL A 54 2.40 3.48 -4.48
C VAL A 54 2.47 4.60 -5.51
N LEU A 55 1.88 4.37 -6.67
CA LEU A 55 1.60 5.40 -7.67
C LEU A 55 0.18 5.18 -8.21
N GLU A 56 -0.49 6.25 -8.59
CA GLU A 56 -1.71 6.17 -9.38
C GLU A 56 -1.31 6.24 -10.86
N HIS A 57 -1.47 5.13 -11.59
CA HIS A 57 -1.04 5.04 -12.99
C HIS A 57 -2.03 5.77 -13.90
N THR A 58 -3.31 5.54 -13.65
CA THR A 58 -4.44 6.29 -14.22
C THR A 58 -5.46 6.52 -13.11
N PRO A 59 -6.32 7.55 -13.21
CA PRO A 59 -7.34 7.80 -12.18
C PRO A 59 -8.10 6.52 -11.77
N GLY A 60 -8.07 6.19 -10.49
CA GLY A 60 -8.72 4.99 -9.94
C GLY A 60 -7.92 3.69 -10.05
N GLU A 61 -6.71 3.70 -10.61
CA GLU A 61 -5.81 2.54 -10.72
C GLU A 61 -4.50 2.80 -9.96
N LEU A 62 -4.28 2.05 -8.89
CA LEU A 62 -3.05 2.09 -8.12
C LEU A 62 -2.10 0.98 -8.56
N TRP A 63 -0.82 1.32 -8.68
CA TRP A 63 0.24 0.33 -8.67
C TRP A 63 0.96 0.39 -7.34
N VAL A 64 0.94 -0.73 -6.61
CA VAL A 64 1.64 -0.88 -5.34
C VAL A 64 2.83 -1.79 -5.56
N GLY A 65 4.02 -1.32 -5.23
CA GLY A 65 5.23 -2.13 -5.31
C GLY A 65 5.89 -2.29 -3.95
N PHE A 66 6.62 -3.39 -3.78
CA PHE A 66 7.35 -3.72 -2.55
C PHE A 66 8.42 -4.77 -2.85
N PHE A 67 9.35 -4.97 -1.93
CA PHE A 67 10.29 -6.09 -1.96
C PHE A 67 9.81 -7.25 -1.09
N SER A 68 9.97 -8.47 -1.59
CA SER A 68 9.90 -9.70 -0.80
C SER A 68 11.32 -10.23 -0.56
N VAL A 69 11.73 -10.28 0.72
CA VAL A 69 13.08 -10.70 1.16
C VAL A 69 13.01 -11.78 2.26
N PRO A 70 12.35 -12.93 2.05
CA PRO A 70 12.19 -13.96 3.09
C PRO A 70 13.53 -14.58 3.54
N ARG A 71 14.59 -14.43 2.72
CA ARG A 71 15.96 -14.92 2.96
C ARG A 71 17.01 -13.80 2.91
N GLY A 72 16.60 -12.55 3.15
CA GLY A 72 17.47 -11.37 3.08
C GLY A 72 17.63 -10.80 1.65
N PHE A 73 18.39 -9.71 1.54
CA PHE A 73 18.46 -8.89 0.32
C PHE A 73 19.19 -9.54 -0.86
N ASN A 74 20.03 -10.55 -0.61
CA ASN A 74 20.72 -11.30 -1.68
C ASN A 74 19.76 -12.09 -2.58
N GLN A 75 18.50 -12.24 -2.18
CA GLN A 75 17.43 -12.90 -2.97
C GLN A 75 16.17 -12.04 -3.01
N ALA A 76 16.33 -10.73 -3.00
CA ALA A 76 15.21 -9.79 -3.06
C ALA A 76 14.41 -9.97 -4.35
N LYS A 77 13.08 -10.03 -4.21
CA LYS A 77 12.16 -10.02 -5.35
C LYS A 77 11.35 -8.73 -5.30
N ALA A 78 11.52 -7.88 -6.31
CA ALA A 78 10.59 -6.79 -6.54
C ALA A 78 9.22 -7.37 -6.93
N LYS A 79 8.17 -6.83 -6.33
CA LYS A 79 6.78 -7.15 -6.60
C LYS A 79 6.08 -5.85 -6.97
N LEU A 80 5.16 -5.95 -7.92
CA LEU A 80 4.29 -4.88 -8.35
C LEU A 80 2.90 -5.47 -8.55
N MET A 81 1.88 -4.80 -8.04
CA MET A 81 0.49 -5.20 -8.17
C MET A 81 -0.35 -4.00 -8.59
N LYS A 82 -1.31 -4.27 -9.46
CA LYS A 82 -2.34 -3.32 -9.88
C LYS A 82 -3.58 -3.54 -9.02
N ILE A 83 -4.12 -2.45 -8.47
CA ILE A 83 -5.27 -2.45 -7.57
C ILE A 83 -6.20 -1.32 -8.01
N ALA A 84 -7.48 -1.65 -8.23
CA ALA A 84 -8.50 -0.62 -8.45
C ALA A 84 -8.85 0.04 -7.11
N THR A 85 -8.96 1.38 -7.08
CA THR A 85 -9.18 2.12 -5.82
C THR A 85 -10.51 1.78 -5.15
N ASP A 86 -11.52 1.38 -5.92
CA ASP A 86 -12.84 0.96 -5.44
C ASP A 86 -12.81 -0.44 -4.80
N ALA A 87 -11.92 -1.33 -5.25
CA ALA A 87 -11.72 -2.65 -4.68
C ALA A 87 -11.11 -2.62 -3.27
N VAL A 88 -10.48 -1.51 -2.88
CA VAL A 88 -9.85 -1.29 -1.57
C VAL A 88 -10.40 -0.08 -0.82
N ALA A 89 -11.37 0.63 -1.40
CA ALA A 89 -12.12 1.64 -0.68
C ALA A 89 -13.06 0.95 0.31
N PRO A 90 -13.22 1.45 1.54
CA PRO A 90 -14.28 0.94 2.41
C PRO A 90 -15.62 1.08 1.70
N THR A 91 -16.42 0.01 1.67
CA THR A 91 -17.86 0.15 1.45
C THR A 91 -18.39 1.17 2.46
N ARG A 92 -19.07 2.20 1.96
CA ARG A 92 -19.74 3.22 2.75
C ARG A 92 -20.64 2.63 3.81
#